data_AF-A0AAV5SBD6-F1
#
_entry.id   AF-A0AAV5SBD6-F1
#
_cell.length_a   1.000
_cell.length_b   1.000
_cell.length_c   1.000
_cell.angle_alpha   90.00
_cell.angle_beta   90.00
_cell.angle_gamma   90.00
#
_symmetry.space_group_name_H-M   'P 1'
#
loop_
_entity.id
_entity.type
_entity.pdbx_description
1 polymer ?
#
loop_
_entity_poly.entity_id
_entity_poly.type
_entity_poly.pdbx_seq_one_letter_code
_entity_poly.pdbx_strand_id
1 'polypeptide(L)'
;MERYNILNGRKSWRVQIWFIPMGIVTAGFQFNVLLHQTPHDVLERLVNNTFPEVIDGQFPVSGHDDFSIPVSIVNLYYVICKFTLVGIWSGVYIFRRKVLVILNSQSSTISDRSRTLQKTLVKSITVHAWLSLLILYPFVSYFIGQFVTIREDNFLDSCFLFLQIQCAINPMVTLYFVPNYRK
;
A
#
# COMPACT_ATOMS: atom_id res chain seq x y z
N MET A 1 -41.60 5.11 -14.49
CA MET A 1 -40.66 5.49 -13.42
C MET A 1 -39.78 4.29 -13.09
N GLU A 2 -38.61 4.19 -13.71
CA GLU A 2 -37.64 3.12 -13.44
C GLU A 2 -37.00 3.33 -12.07
N ARG A 3 -37.16 2.36 -11.16
CA ARG A 3 -36.35 2.26 -9.95
C ARG A 3 -34.94 1.83 -10.37
N TYR A 4 -34.05 2.81 -10.54
CA TYR A 4 -32.63 2.55 -10.45
C TYR A 4 -32.34 2.01 -9.04
N ASN A 5 -32.14 0.70 -8.92
CA ASN A 5 -31.53 0.13 -7.71
C ASN A 5 -30.07 0.57 -7.68
N ILE A 6 -29.87 1.80 -7.21
CA ILE A 6 -28.57 2.41 -6.94
C ILE A 6 -27.99 1.63 -5.75
N LEU A 7 -27.06 0.72 -6.02
CA LEU A 7 -26.23 0.06 -4.99
C LEU A 7 -25.42 1.06 -4.13
N ASN A 8 -25.40 2.36 -4.49
CA ASN A 8 -24.75 3.45 -3.75
C ASN A 8 -25.60 4.10 -2.64
N GLY A 9 -26.80 3.60 -2.31
CA GLY A 9 -27.70 4.27 -1.37
C GLY A 9 -27.33 4.19 0.12
N ARG A 10 -26.45 3.27 0.54
CA ARG A 10 -25.98 3.21 1.94
C ARG A 10 -24.56 3.74 2.03
N LYS A 11 -24.42 5.02 2.41
CA LYS A 11 -23.25 5.46 3.20
C LYS A 11 -23.24 4.60 4.47
N SER A 12 -22.62 3.43 4.39
CA SER A 12 -22.48 2.54 5.52
C SER A 12 -21.42 3.17 6.41
N TRP A 13 -21.84 3.98 7.37
CA TRP A 13 -20.98 4.55 8.41
C TRP A 13 -20.07 3.48 9.04
N ARG A 14 -20.56 2.23 9.07
CA ARG A 14 -19.80 1.05 9.49
C ARG A 14 -18.51 0.85 8.70
N VAL A 15 -18.50 1.10 7.38
CA VAL A 15 -17.29 0.99 6.53
C VAL A 15 -16.27 2.07 6.86
N GLN A 16 -16.72 3.29 7.16
CA GLN A 16 -15.83 4.39 7.56
C GLN A 16 -15.19 4.15 8.93
N ILE A 17 -15.95 3.58 9.88
CA ILE A 17 -15.42 3.19 11.20
C ILE A 17 -14.23 2.24 11.07
N TRP A 18 -14.23 1.30 10.11
CA TRP A 18 -13.12 0.36 9.95
C TRP A 18 -11.78 1.03 9.65
N PHE A 19 -11.78 2.24 9.08
CA PHE A 19 -10.56 3.00 8.84
C PHE A 19 -10.02 3.69 10.09
N ILE A 20 -10.84 3.94 11.11
CA ILE A 20 -10.43 4.66 12.33
C ILE A 20 -9.41 3.85 13.15
N PRO A 21 -9.64 2.56 13.48
CA PRO A 21 -8.64 1.75 14.17
C PRO A 21 -7.34 1.64 13.39
N MET A 22 -7.42 1.47 12.06
CA MET A 22 -6.23 1.38 11.21
C MET A 22 -5.44 2.69 11.20
N GLY A 23 -6.13 3.84 11.16
CA GLY A 23 -5.51 5.16 11.26
C GLY A 23 -4.84 5.38 12.62
N ILE A 24 -5.50 5.01 13.71
CA ILE A 24 -4.95 5.10 15.07
C ILE A 24 -3.69 4.24 15.21
N VAL A 25 -3.73 2.99 14.74
CA VAL A 25 -2.57 2.08 14.78
C VAL A 25 -1.42 2.66 13.96
N THR A 26 -1.68 3.13 12.74
CA THR A 26 -0.65 3.70 11.86
C THR A 26 -0.03 4.96 12.46
N ALA A 27 -0.85 5.87 12.99
CA ALA A 27 -0.38 7.09 13.65
C ALA A 27 0.42 6.77 14.93
N GLY A 28 -0.04 5.80 15.71
CA GLY A 28 0.67 5.32 16.90
C GLY A 28 2.05 4.77 16.57
N PHE A 29 2.17 4.00 15.50
CA PHE A 29 3.45 3.52 14.99
C PHE A 29 4.38 4.65 14.57
N GLN A 30 3.89 5.60 13.77
CA GLN A 30 4.67 6.75 13.32
C GLN A 30 5.16 7.62 14.49
N PHE A 31 4.27 7.88 15.46
CA PHE A 31 4.62 8.62 16.66
C PHE A 31 5.63 7.88 17.54
N ASN A 32 5.49 6.56 17.65
CA ASN A 32 6.40 5.74 18.43
C ASN A 32 7.81 5.70 17.80
N VAL A 33 7.90 5.59 16.46
CA VAL A 33 9.17 5.72 15.72
C VAL A 33 9.80 7.07 15.97
N LEU A 34 9.01 8.16 15.88
CA LEU A 34 9.48 9.52 16.12
C LEU A 34 10.09 9.68 17.53
N LEU A 35 9.47 9.09 18.55
CA LEU A 35 9.93 9.19 19.94
C LEU A 35 11.18 8.36 20.25
N HIS A 36 11.47 7.32 19.48
CA HIS A 36 12.56 6.37 19.75
C HIS A 36 13.68 6.47 18.71
N GLN A 37 13.78 7.57 17.98
CA GLN A 37 14.94 7.84 17.15
C GLN A 37 16.16 8.03 18.04
N THR A 38 17.21 7.25 17.80
CA THR A 38 18.50 7.42 18.47
C THR A 38 19.04 8.81 18.12
N PRO A 39 19.49 9.61 19.10
CA PRO A 39 20.05 10.94 18.82
C PRO A 39 21.20 10.84 17.82
N HIS A 40 21.19 11.71 16.80
CA HIS A 40 22.14 11.69 15.69
C HIS A 40 23.60 11.68 16.17
N ASP A 41 23.91 12.48 17.17
CA ASP A 41 25.25 12.68 17.73
C ASP A 41 25.82 11.40 18.38
N VAL A 42 24.97 10.55 18.96
CA VAL A 42 25.39 9.25 19.53
C VAL A 42 25.67 8.26 18.40
N LEU A 43 24.81 8.26 17.39
CA LEU A 43 24.92 7.37 16.25
C LEU A 43 26.15 7.68 15.40
N GLU A 44 26.40 8.95 15.13
CA GLU A 44 27.57 9.43 14.37
C GLU A 44 28.87 9.02 15.05
N ARG A 45 28.96 9.10 16.38
CA ARG A 45 30.12 8.60 17.16
C ARG A 45 30.29 7.09 17.05
N LEU A 46 29.20 6.33 17.11
CA LEU A 46 29.21 4.88 17.00
C LEU A 46 29.65 4.42 15.60
N VAL A 47 29.12 5.06 14.56
CA VAL A 47 29.49 4.77 13.17
C VAL A 47 30.91 5.20 12.89
N ASN A 48 31.36 6.37 13.35
CA ASN A 48 32.75 6.80 13.18
C ASN A 48 33.75 5.83 13.83
N ASN A 49 33.40 5.25 14.96
CA ASN A 49 34.26 4.28 15.65
C ASN A 49 34.29 2.89 14.98
N THR A 50 33.22 2.51 14.27
CA THR A 50 33.04 1.14 13.75
C THR A 50 33.27 1.05 12.24
N PHE A 51 32.85 2.07 11.50
CA PHE A 51 32.88 2.18 10.05
C PHE A 51 33.26 3.62 9.62
N PRO A 52 34.51 4.07 9.87
CA PRO A 52 34.95 5.43 9.57
C PRO A 52 34.84 5.78 8.07
N GLU A 53 34.99 4.79 7.20
CA GLU A 53 34.80 4.90 5.74
C GLU A 53 33.41 5.41 5.31
N VAL A 54 32.37 5.23 6.15
CA VAL A 54 31.01 5.72 5.87
C VAL A 54 30.90 7.21 6.14
N ILE A 55 31.57 7.71 7.18
CA ILE A 55 31.65 9.14 7.52
C ILE A 55 32.50 9.87 6.48
N ASP A 56 33.64 9.28 6.10
CA ASP A 56 34.52 9.84 5.06
C ASP A 56 33.82 9.93 3.69
N GLY A 57 32.90 9.00 3.42
CA GLY A 57 32.05 9.03 2.23
C GLY A 57 30.91 10.06 2.26
N GLN A 58 30.75 10.81 3.36
CA GLN A 58 29.64 11.75 3.59
C GLN A 58 28.24 11.12 3.44
N PHE A 59 28.12 9.81 3.65
CA PHE A 59 26.81 9.16 3.56
C PHE A 59 25.93 9.59 4.74
N PRO A 60 24.63 9.84 4.52
CA PRO A 60 23.72 10.19 5.61
C PRO A 60 23.60 9.03 6.59
N VAL A 61 24.05 9.26 7.83
CA VAL A 61 24.02 8.27 8.91
C VAL A 61 22.66 8.36 9.61
N SER A 62 21.73 7.50 9.21
CA SER A 62 20.46 7.31 9.91
C SER A 62 20.44 5.94 10.58
N GLY A 63 20.11 5.91 11.86
CA GLY A 63 20.14 4.71 12.67
C GLY A 63 18.85 4.58 13.43
N HIS A 64 18.30 3.39 13.40
CA HIS A 64 17.27 2.97 14.34
C HIS A 64 17.98 1.95 15.22
N ASP A 65 17.83 2.02 16.55
CA ASP A 65 18.38 0.98 17.42
C ASP A 65 17.85 -0.38 16.95
N ASP A 66 18.74 -1.22 16.38
CA ASP A 66 18.42 -2.46 15.67
C ASP A 66 17.62 -3.47 16.51
N PHE A 67 17.54 -3.25 17.82
CA PHE A 67 16.83 -4.11 18.76
C PHE A 67 15.96 -3.36 19.78
N SER A 68 15.67 -2.09 19.56
CA SER A 68 14.65 -1.44 20.38
C SER A 68 13.30 -2.15 20.15
N ILE A 69 12.62 -2.51 21.25
CA ILE A 69 11.25 -3.05 21.25
C ILE A 69 10.37 -2.33 20.20
N PRO A 70 10.35 -0.99 20.09
CA PRO A 70 9.58 -0.28 19.07
C PRO A 70 9.94 -0.64 17.61
N VAL A 71 11.23 -0.70 17.27
CA VAL A 71 11.69 -1.11 15.91
C VAL A 71 11.29 -2.56 15.61
N SER A 72 11.36 -3.44 16.60
CA SER A 72 10.92 -4.83 16.48
C SER A 72 9.41 -4.95 16.26
N ILE A 73 8.59 -4.14 16.94
CA ILE A 73 7.13 -4.11 16.74
C ILE A 73 6.79 -3.54 15.35
N VAL A 74 7.49 -2.49 14.90
CA VAL A 74 7.33 -1.93 13.55
C VAL A 74 7.70 -2.96 12.48
N ASN A 75 8.83 -3.65 12.64
CA ASN A 75 9.24 -4.72 11.73
C ASN A 75 8.26 -5.90 11.74
N LEU A 76 7.75 -6.28 12.92
CA LEU A 76 6.71 -7.31 13.05
C LEU A 76 5.41 -6.87 12.36
N TYR A 77 5.00 -5.61 12.50
CA TYR A 77 3.85 -5.05 11.80
C TYR A 77 4.04 -5.12 10.30
N TYR A 78 5.21 -4.71 9.78
CA TYR A 78 5.52 -4.84 8.35
C TYR A 78 5.46 -6.30 7.89
N VAL A 79 5.97 -7.25 8.67
CA VAL A 79 5.92 -8.70 8.39
C VAL A 79 4.47 -9.23 8.35
N ILE A 80 3.64 -8.87 9.33
CA ILE A 80 2.22 -9.26 9.37
C ILE A 80 1.44 -8.62 8.22
N CYS A 81 1.76 -7.37 7.86
CA CYS A 81 1.22 -6.72 6.68
C CYS A 81 1.58 -7.48 5.38
N LYS A 82 2.72 -8.19 5.29
CA LYS A 82 3.06 -9.03 4.11
C LYS A 82 2.04 -10.13 3.89
N PHE A 83 1.70 -10.87 4.95
CA PHE A 83 0.68 -11.91 4.90
C PHE A 83 -0.68 -11.34 4.57
N THR A 84 -0.96 -10.13 5.06
CA THR A 84 -2.20 -9.41 4.79
C THR A 84 -2.29 -8.97 3.32
N LEU A 85 -1.19 -8.48 2.73
CA LEU A 85 -1.13 -8.08 1.31
C LEU A 85 -1.37 -9.26 0.36
N VAL A 86 -0.70 -10.40 0.59
CA VAL A 86 -0.94 -11.63 -0.17
C VAL A 86 -2.39 -12.11 0.01
N GLY A 87 -2.93 -12.01 1.22
CA GLY A 87 -4.34 -12.28 1.53
C GLY A 87 -5.31 -11.36 0.79
N ILE A 88 -5.01 -10.06 0.70
CA ILE A 88 -5.82 -9.08 -0.01
C ILE A 88 -5.85 -9.40 -1.51
N TRP A 89 -4.71 -9.70 -2.13
CA TRP A 89 -4.67 -9.96 -3.57
C TRP A 89 -5.32 -11.29 -3.96
N SER A 90 -5.05 -12.35 -3.20
CA SER A 90 -5.74 -13.63 -3.36
C SER A 90 -7.26 -13.46 -3.15
N GLY A 91 -7.64 -12.66 -2.15
CA GLY A 91 -9.02 -12.23 -1.93
C GLY A 91 -9.63 -11.56 -3.17
N VAL A 92 -8.97 -10.54 -3.73
CA VAL A 92 -9.45 -9.85 -4.95
C VAL A 92 -9.67 -10.84 -6.09
N TYR A 93 -8.77 -11.80 -6.28
CA TYR A 93 -8.91 -12.81 -7.33
C TYR A 93 -10.12 -13.72 -7.11
N ILE A 94 -10.33 -14.20 -5.87
CA ILE A 94 -11.47 -15.04 -5.49
C ILE A 94 -12.79 -14.26 -5.61
N PHE A 95 -12.84 -13.05 -5.06
CA PHE A 95 -14.03 -12.20 -5.11
C PHE A 95 -14.37 -11.81 -6.55
N ARG A 96 -13.39 -11.52 -7.41
CA ARG A 96 -13.63 -11.29 -8.84
C ARG A 96 -14.37 -12.47 -9.48
N ARG A 97 -13.91 -13.70 -9.24
CA ARG A 97 -14.56 -14.91 -9.79
C ARG A 97 -16.00 -15.03 -9.27
N LYS A 98 -16.22 -14.87 -7.97
CA LYS A 98 -17.56 -14.94 -7.37
C LYS A 98 -18.51 -13.88 -7.93
N VAL A 99 -18.04 -12.63 -8.03
CA VAL A 99 -18.84 -11.52 -8.57
C VAL A 99 -19.20 -11.76 -10.03
N LEU A 100 -18.28 -12.24 -10.87
CA LEU A 100 -18.58 -12.57 -12.27
C LEU A 100 -19.58 -13.72 -12.42
N VAL A 101 -19.51 -14.73 -11.55
CA VAL A 101 -20.49 -15.84 -11.52
C VAL A 101 -21.88 -15.31 -11.17
N ILE A 102 -21.99 -14.49 -10.12
CA ILE A 102 -23.28 -13.88 -9.70
C ILE A 102 -23.84 -12.97 -10.80
N LEU A 103 -22.99 -12.17 -11.45
CA LEU A 103 -23.37 -11.32 -12.59
C LEU A 103 -23.88 -12.10 -13.79
N ASN A 104 -23.41 -13.32 -13.99
CA ASN A 104 -23.86 -14.19 -15.08
C ASN A 104 -25.16 -14.94 -14.70
N SER A 105 -25.32 -15.35 -13.44
CA SER A 105 -26.56 -16.00 -12.98
C SER A 105 -27.74 -15.04 -12.92
N GLN A 106 -27.51 -13.75 -12.65
CA GLN A 106 -28.55 -12.71 -12.64
C GLN A 106 -28.78 -12.05 -14.01
N SER A 107 -28.32 -12.67 -15.10
CA SER A 107 -28.38 -12.08 -16.46
C SER A 107 -29.80 -11.81 -16.95
N SER A 108 -30.80 -12.56 -16.49
CA SER A 108 -32.21 -12.33 -16.83
C SER A 108 -32.90 -11.25 -15.98
N THR A 109 -32.30 -10.84 -14.86
CA THR A 109 -32.92 -9.94 -13.87
C THR A 109 -32.36 -8.51 -13.94
N ILE A 110 -31.14 -8.34 -14.44
CA ILE A 110 -30.43 -7.05 -14.48
C ILE A 110 -30.42 -6.53 -15.93
N SER A 111 -30.65 -5.23 -16.11
CA SER A 111 -30.53 -4.60 -17.43
C SER A 111 -29.10 -4.70 -17.98
N ASP A 112 -28.96 -4.85 -19.30
CA ASP A 112 -27.65 -4.98 -19.96
C ASP A 112 -26.71 -3.80 -19.67
N ARG A 113 -27.27 -2.60 -19.51
CA ARG A 113 -26.53 -1.40 -19.11
C ARG A 113 -25.92 -1.53 -17.72
N SER A 114 -26.71 -1.97 -16.74
CA SER A 114 -26.24 -2.15 -15.36
C SER A 114 -25.20 -3.28 -15.26
N ARG A 115 -25.43 -4.38 -16.00
CA ARG A 115 -24.48 -5.49 -16.12
C ARG A 115 -23.13 -5.04 -16.67
N THR A 116 -23.14 -4.22 -17.72
CA THR A 116 -21.92 -3.68 -18.34
C THR A 116 -21.16 -2.77 -17.38
N LEU A 117 -21.87 -1.90 -16.65
CA LEU A 117 -21.26 -1.03 -15.63
C LEU A 117 -20.62 -1.84 -14.51
N GLN A 118 -21.30 -2.85 -13.96
CA GLN A 118 -20.77 -3.71 -12.90
C GLN A 118 -19.55 -4.51 -13.38
N LYS A 119 -19.58 -5.09 -14.58
CA LYS A 119 -18.40 -5.76 -15.18
C LYS A 119 -17.21 -4.80 -15.32
N THR A 120 -17.47 -3.57 -15.74
CA THR A 120 -16.44 -2.55 -15.90
C THR A 120 -15.84 -2.13 -14.55
N LEU A 121 -16.67 -2.00 -13.51
CA LEU A 121 -16.22 -1.72 -12.16
C LEU A 121 -15.33 -2.84 -11.61
N VAL A 122 -15.73 -4.10 -11.77
CA VAL A 122 -14.93 -5.27 -11.36
C VAL A 122 -13.59 -5.29 -12.10
N LYS A 123 -13.59 -4.97 -13.39
CA LYS A 123 -12.35 -4.83 -14.18
C LYS A 123 -11.46 -3.72 -13.63
N SER A 124 -12.02 -2.55 -13.30
CA SER A 124 -11.30 -1.43 -12.68
C SER A 124 -10.63 -1.85 -11.37
N ILE A 125 -11.39 -2.45 -10.45
CA ILE A 125 -10.88 -2.93 -9.15
C ILE A 125 -9.76 -3.95 -9.36
N THR A 126 -9.89 -4.84 -10.35
CA THR A 126 -8.85 -5.81 -10.69
C THR A 126 -7.58 -5.10 -11.14
N VAL A 127 -7.68 -4.10 -12.03
CA VAL A 127 -6.51 -3.33 -12.50
C VAL A 127 -5.87 -2.55 -11.35
N HIS A 128 -6.65 -1.93 -10.46
CA HIS A 128 -6.11 -1.29 -9.26
C HIS A 128 -5.35 -2.26 -8.35
N ALA A 129 -5.88 -3.47 -8.15
CA ALA A 129 -5.19 -4.48 -7.35
C ALA A 129 -3.87 -4.93 -8.01
N TRP A 130 -3.84 -5.05 -9.35
CA TRP A 130 -2.61 -5.31 -10.09
C TRP A 130 -1.64 -4.14 -10.03
N LEU A 131 -2.12 -2.90 -10.07
CA LEU A 131 -1.26 -1.73 -9.94
C LEU A 131 -0.62 -1.65 -8.55
N SER A 132 -1.32 -2.09 -7.51
CA SER A 132 -0.74 -2.23 -6.17
C SER A 132 0.40 -3.23 -6.10
N LEU A 133 0.63 -4.08 -7.11
CA LEU A 133 1.84 -4.91 -7.19
C LEU A 133 3.11 -4.07 -7.32
N LEU A 134 3.02 -2.85 -7.86
CA LEU A 134 4.17 -1.95 -8.00
C LEU A 134 4.82 -1.62 -6.66
N ILE A 135 4.06 -1.70 -5.55
CA ILE A 135 4.60 -1.52 -4.19
C ILE A 135 5.58 -2.62 -3.78
N LEU A 136 5.59 -3.77 -4.47
CA LEU A 136 6.55 -4.84 -4.18
C LEU A 136 7.98 -4.41 -4.47
N TYR A 137 8.20 -3.58 -5.49
CA TYR A 137 9.55 -3.14 -5.84
C TYR A 137 10.24 -2.39 -4.68
N PRO A 138 9.72 -1.26 -4.18
CA PRO A 138 10.36 -0.54 -3.09
C PRO A 138 10.45 -1.39 -1.83
N PHE A 139 9.44 -2.25 -1.60
CA PHE A 139 9.40 -3.13 -0.46
C PHE A 139 10.47 -4.23 -0.47
N VAL A 140 10.60 -4.98 -1.56
CA VAL A 140 11.61 -6.04 -1.71
C VAL A 140 13.00 -5.42 -1.73
N SER A 141 13.16 -4.29 -2.41
CA SER A 141 14.43 -3.56 -2.46
C SER A 141 14.85 -3.14 -1.06
N TYR A 142 13.96 -2.49 -0.29
CA TYR A 142 14.24 -2.09 1.09
C TYR A 142 14.57 -3.29 1.97
N PHE A 143 13.85 -4.40 1.83
CA PHE A 143 14.10 -5.63 2.57
C PHE A 143 15.47 -6.23 2.25
N ILE A 144 15.88 -6.27 0.97
CA ILE A 144 17.22 -6.72 0.57
C ILE A 144 18.29 -5.78 1.14
N GLY A 145 18.03 -4.47 1.16
CA GLY A 145 18.91 -3.47 1.76
C GLY A 145 19.16 -3.66 3.26
N GLN A 146 18.32 -4.43 3.97
CA GLN A 146 18.58 -4.81 5.36
C GLN A 146 19.66 -5.89 5.50
N PHE A 147 19.90 -6.69 4.46
CA PHE A 147 20.89 -7.79 4.48
C PHE A 147 22.14 -7.48 3.67
N VAL A 148 22.07 -6.51 2.75
CA VAL A 148 23.15 -6.15 1.83
C VAL A 148 23.31 -4.64 1.85
N THR A 149 24.54 -4.16 2.10
CA THR A 149 24.85 -2.73 2.03
C THR A 149 24.75 -2.25 0.58
N ILE A 150 23.74 -1.43 0.30
CA ILE A 150 23.54 -0.78 -1.00
C ILE A 150 24.24 0.57 -0.95
N ARG A 151 25.21 0.79 -1.84
CA ARG A 151 26.04 2.02 -1.89
C ARG A 151 25.55 3.05 -2.90
N GLU A 152 24.37 2.86 -3.47
CA GLU A 152 23.81 3.75 -4.48
C GLU A 152 23.01 4.85 -3.80
N ASP A 153 23.44 6.11 -3.96
CA ASP A 153 22.82 7.28 -3.33
C ASP A 153 21.34 7.45 -3.73
N ASN A 154 21.01 7.10 -4.98
CA ASN A 154 19.66 7.25 -5.55
C ASN A 154 18.71 6.07 -5.24
N PHE A 155 19.13 5.13 -4.39
CA PHE A 155 18.37 3.92 -4.12
C PHE A 155 17.01 4.20 -3.47
N LEU A 156 17.00 5.04 -2.43
CA LEU A 156 15.77 5.43 -1.73
C LEU A 156 14.85 6.25 -2.63
N ASP A 157 15.41 7.18 -3.40
CA ASP A 157 14.65 8.00 -4.36
C ASP A 157 13.96 7.14 -5.43
N SER A 158 14.66 6.12 -5.92
CA SER A 158 14.08 5.13 -6.84
C SER A 158 12.89 4.41 -6.20
N CYS A 159 13.00 4.01 -4.93
CA CYS A 159 11.90 3.38 -4.20
C CYS A 159 10.69 4.33 -4.05
N PHE A 160 10.94 5.59 -3.70
CA PHE A 160 9.88 6.61 -3.59
C PHE A 160 9.21 6.90 -4.93
N LEU A 161 9.96 6.93 -6.02
CA LEU A 161 9.42 7.14 -7.37
C LEU A 161 8.36 6.07 -7.71
N PHE A 162 8.62 4.79 -7.44
CA PHE A 162 7.64 3.73 -7.68
C PHE A 162 6.35 3.89 -6.87
N LEU A 163 6.46 4.34 -5.61
CA LEU A 163 5.29 4.68 -4.79
C LEU A 163 4.49 5.83 -5.39
N GLN A 164 5.17 6.89 -5.83
CA GLN A 164 4.54 8.06 -6.46
C GLN A 164 3.87 7.70 -7.79
N ILE A 165 4.50 6.86 -8.62
CA ILE A 165 3.92 6.37 -9.88
C ILE A 165 2.60 5.65 -9.61
N GLN A 166 2.50 4.82 -8.58
CA GLN A 166 1.24 4.17 -8.22
C GLN A 166 0.16 5.20 -7.85
N CYS A 167 0.51 6.22 -7.06
CA CYS A 167 -0.41 7.32 -6.72
C CYS A 167 -0.87 8.11 -7.95
N ALA A 168 0.01 8.32 -8.93
CA ALA A 168 -0.30 9.04 -10.17
C ALA A 168 -1.16 8.21 -11.15
N ILE A 169 -0.91 6.90 -11.28
CA ILE A 169 -1.63 6.04 -12.23
C ILE A 169 -3.02 5.66 -11.71
N ASN A 170 -3.21 5.52 -10.39
CA ASN A 170 -4.51 5.19 -9.79
C ASN A 170 -5.68 6.07 -10.29
N PRO A 171 -5.62 7.42 -10.22
CA PRO A 171 -6.70 8.25 -10.75
C PRO A 171 -6.88 8.08 -12.26
N MET A 172 -5.80 7.90 -13.03
CA MET A 172 -5.88 7.67 -14.49
C MET A 172 -6.63 6.37 -14.83
N VAL A 173 -6.36 5.29 -14.10
CA VAL A 173 -7.11 4.02 -14.23
C VAL A 173 -8.58 4.23 -13.91
N THR A 174 -8.89 4.98 -12.85
CA THR A 174 -10.27 5.29 -12.45
C THR A 174 -11.01 6.06 -13.55
N LEU A 175 -10.40 7.10 -14.10
CA LEU A 175 -10.93 7.88 -15.21
C LEU A 175 -11.14 7.01 -16.45
N TYR A 176 -10.20 6.11 -16.76
CA TYR A 176 -10.29 5.23 -17.92
C TYR A 176 -11.39 4.18 -17.81
N PHE A 177 -11.67 3.64 -16.62
CA PHE A 177 -12.69 2.59 -16.47
C PHE A 177 -14.07 3.12 -16.10
N VAL A 178 -14.20 4.21 -15.35
CA VAL A 178 -15.50 4.72 -14.90
C VAL A 178 -16.04 5.74 -15.91
N PRO A 179 -17.09 5.41 -16.70
CA PRO A 179 -17.56 6.28 -17.78
C PRO A 179 -18.13 7.61 -17.28
N ASN A 180 -18.65 7.64 -16.06
CA ASN A 180 -19.24 8.84 -15.46
C ASN A 180 -18.21 9.95 -15.17
N TYR A 181 -16.92 9.63 -15.09
CA TYR A 181 -15.86 10.62 -14.88
C TYR A 181 -15.20 11.09 -16.19
N ARG A 182 -15.63 10.58 -17.35
CA ARG A 182 -15.11 10.97 -18.67
C ARG A 182 -15.96 12.05 -19.37
N LYS A 183 -17.03 12.49 -18.72
CA LYS A 183 -17.96 13.49 -19.21
C LYS A 183 -17.85 14.72 -18.33
#